data_AF-A0A9P6JHP7-F1
#
_entry.id   AF-A0A9P6JHP7-F1
#
_cell.length_a   1.000
_cell.length_b   1.000
_cell.length_c   1.000
_cell.angle_alpha   90.00
_cell.angle_beta   90.00
_cell.angle_gamma   90.00
#
_symmetry.space_group_name_H-M   'P 1'
#
loop_
_entity.id
_entity.type
_entity.pdbx_description
1 polymer ?
#
loop_
_entity_poly.entity_id
_entity_poly.type
_entity_poly.pdbx_seq_one_letter_code
_entity_poly.pdbx_strand_id
1 'polypeptide(L)' 'MKLVLFPAGPQHFFSYTETDKGVSLILDETHIPGFPEDTLNICNVIWRAVQIEPGESGLGAVEVVSQVSKPLADINVSI' A
#
# COMPACT_ATOMS: atom_id res chain seq x y z
N MET A 1 -4.22 -0.25 -17.45
CA MET A 1 -2.82 0.03 -17.83
C MET A 1 -2.37 1.47 -17.55
N LYS A 2 -3.23 2.49 -17.62
CA LYS A 2 -2.82 3.90 -17.44
C LYS A 2 -2.06 4.18 -16.13
N LEU A 3 -2.54 3.65 -15.00
CA LEU A 3 -1.94 3.89 -13.67
C LEU A 3 -0.54 3.28 -13.50
N VAL A 4 -0.25 2.19 -14.22
CA VAL A 4 1.06 1.53 -14.17
C VAL A 4 2.06 2.23 -15.08
N LEU A 5 1.60 2.66 -16.27
CA LEU A 5 2.47 3.14 -17.34
C LEU A 5 2.69 4.65 -17.33
N PHE A 6 1.84 5.42 -16.65
CA PHE A 6 1.88 6.89 -16.64
C PHE A 6 1.70 7.43 -15.21
N PRO A 7 2.76 7.42 -14.38
CA PRO A 7 2.69 7.89 -13.00
C PRO A 7 2.41 9.40 -12.94
N ALA A 8 1.57 9.80 -11.97
CA ALA A 8 1.07 11.18 -11.85
C ALA A 8 2.08 12.17 -11.20
N GLY A 9 3.27 11.72 -10.82
CA GLY A 9 4.30 12.57 -10.20
C GLY A 9 5.39 11.77 -9.48
N PRO A 10 6.34 12.47 -8.82
CA PRO A 10 7.46 11.84 -8.11
C PRO A 10 7.04 11.06 -6.86
N GLN A 11 5.87 11.37 -6.28
CA GLN A 11 5.31 10.67 -5.12
C GLN A 11 4.08 9.87 -5.56
N HIS A 12 4.33 8.83 -6.35
CA HIS A 12 3.30 7.95 -6.89
C HIS A 12 3.44 6.56 -6.26
N PHE A 13 2.37 6.08 -5.63
CA PHE A 13 2.28 4.71 -5.11
C PHE A 13 1.13 3.98 -5.80
N PHE A 14 1.45 2.85 -6.43
CA PHE A 14 0.48 1.95 -7.03
C PHE A 14 0.94 0.51 -6.82
N SER A 15 0.07 -0.31 -6.25
CA SER A 15 0.26 -1.75 -6.12
C SER A 15 -0.90 -2.49 -6.76
N TYR A 16 -0.56 -3.51 -7.56
CA TYR A 16 -1.49 -4.48 -8.13
C TYR A 16 -1.00 -5.86 -7.72
N THR A 17 -1.85 -6.63 -7.06
CA THR A 17 -1.57 -8.02 -6.73
C THR A 17 -2.73 -8.89 -7.19
N GLU A 18 -2.42 -9.92 -7.97
CA GLU A 18 -3.38 -10.92 -8.40
C GLU A 18 -3.04 -12.27 -7.77
N THR A 19 -4.06 -12.92 -7.24
CA THR A 19 -4.00 -14.25 -6.63
C THR A 19 -5.10 -15.11 -7.22
N ASP A 20 -5.08 -16.40 -6.90
CA ASP A 20 -6.18 -17.33 -7.21
C ASP A 20 -7.54 -16.89 -6.64
N LYS A 21 -7.53 -16.05 -5.60
CA LYS A 21 -8.73 -15.50 -4.95
C LYS A 21 -9.24 -14.20 -5.55
N GLY A 22 -8.46 -13.57 -6.44
CA GLY A 22 -8.82 -12.29 -7.06
C GLY A 22 -7.70 -11.25 -7.01
N VAL A 23 -8.10 -10.00 -7.26
CA VAL A 23 -7.20 -8.86 -7.44
C VAL A 23 -7.33 -7.88 -6.27
N SER A 24 -6.20 -7.43 -5.73
CA SER A 24 -6.12 -6.33 -4.78
C SER A 24 -5.32 -5.16 -5.36
N LEU A 25 -5.79 -3.94 -5.05
CA LEU A 25 -5.21 -2.69 -5.51
C LEU A 25 -4.91 -1.80 -4.29
N ILE A 26 -3.74 -1.17 -4.27
CA ILE A 26 -3.42 -0.08 -3.34
C ILE A 26 -2.99 1.11 -4.18
N LEU A 27 -3.76 2.19 -4.12
CA LEU A 27 -3.61 3.37 -4.98
C LEU A 27 -4.24 4.58 -4.29
N ASP A 28 -3.93 5.77 -4.79
CA ASP A 28 -4.53 7.01 -4.31
C ASP A 28 -6.02 7.12 -4.71
N GLU A 29 -6.84 7.65 -3.79
CA GLU A 29 -8.29 7.79 -3.99
C GLU A 29 -8.67 8.63 -5.22
N THR A 30 -7.78 9.55 -5.63
CA THR A 30 -7.96 10.37 -6.84
C THR A 30 -8.08 9.56 -8.12
N HIS A 31 -7.65 8.29 -8.12
CA HIS A 31 -7.77 7.40 -9.28
C HIS A 31 -9.07 6.57 -9.30
N ILE A 32 -9.84 6.54 -8.20
CA ILE A 32 -11.09 5.77 -8.10
C ILE A 32 -12.10 6.15 -9.19
N PRO A 33 -12.33 7.44 -9.52
CA PRO A 33 -13.27 7.82 -10.60
C PRO A 33 -12.87 7.31 -12.00
N GLY A 34 -11.65 6.81 -12.17
CA GLY A 34 -11.18 6.21 -13.41
C GLY A 34 -11.63 4.76 -13.62
N PHE A 35 -12.25 4.13 -12.62
CA PHE A 35 -12.77 2.77 -12.71
C PHE A 35 -14.26 2.76 -13.07
N PRO A 36 -14.76 1.73 -13.77
CA PRO A 36 -16.19 1.61 -14.03
C PRO A 36 -16.99 1.46 -12.74
N GLU A 37 -18.23 1.96 -12.75
CA GLU A 37 -19.16 1.83 -11.62
C GLU A 37 -19.34 0.36 -11.21
N ASP A 38 -19.52 0.12 -9.92
CA ASP A 38 -19.75 -1.20 -9.30
C ASP A 38 -18.66 -2.27 -9.53
N THR A 39 -17.46 -1.89 -10.01
CA THR A 39 -16.35 -2.85 -10.21
C THR A 39 -15.37 -2.93 -9.04
N LEU A 40 -15.38 -1.95 -8.15
CA LEU A 40 -14.45 -1.87 -7.02
C LEU A 40 -15.15 -2.17 -5.70
N ASN A 41 -14.52 -3.02 -4.89
CA ASN A 41 -14.81 -3.15 -3.47
C ASN A 41 -13.79 -2.28 -2.69
N ILE A 42 -14.25 -1.13 -2.19
CA ILE A 42 -13.39 -0.10 -1.60
C ILE A 42 -13.39 -0.24 -0.08
N CYS A 43 -12.21 -0.15 0.55
CA CYS A 43 -12.10 -0.08 2.00
C CYS A 43 -12.66 1.27 2.50
N ASN A 44 -13.45 1.25 3.57
CA ASN A 44 -14.02 2.49 4.16
C ASN A 44 -12.99 3.36 4.91
N VAL A 45 -11.70 3.01 4.82
CA VAL A 45 -10.61 3.70 5.50
C VAL A 45 -9.54 4.05 4.48
N ILE A 46 -9.07 5.30 4.53
CA ILE A 46 -7.94 5.78 3.74
C ILE A 46 -6.66 5.49 4.53
N TRP A 47 -5.73 4.79 3.90
CA TRP A 47 -4.45 4.40 4.52
C TRP A 47 -3.37 5.42 4.21
N ARG A 48 -2.52 5.69 5.21
CA ARG A 48 -1.32 6.51 5.03
C ARG A 48 -0.10 5.62 4.86
N ALA A 49 0.58 5.73 3.73
CA ALA A 49 1.83 5.03 3.51
C ALA A 49 2.94 5.62 4.40
N VAL A 50 3.69 4.74 5.07
CA VAL A 50 4.91 5.07 5.81
C VAL A 50 6.07 4.33 5.14
N GLN A 51 6.95 5.05 4.47
CA GLN A 51 8.15 4.48 3.87
C GLN A 51 9.22 4.30 4.94
N ILE A 52 9.76 3.09 5.05
CA ILE A 52 10.83 2.76 5.98
C ILE A 52 12.12 2.63 5.20
N GLU A 53 13.09 3.46 5.53
CA GLU A 53 14.45 3.36 5.01
C GLU A 53 15.32 2.65 6.04
N PRO A 54 15.84 1.45 5.75
CA PRO A 54 16.61 0.67 6.73
C PRO A 54 17.98 1.27 7.06
N GLY A 55 18.40 2.31 6.33
CA GLY A 55 19.72 2.93 6.47
C GLY A 55 20.87 1.94 6.22
N GLU A 56 22.01 2.18 6.86
CA GLU A 56 23.20 1.30 6.80
C GLU A 56 23.12 0.10 7.76
N SER A 57 21.96 -0.12 8.40
CA SER A 57 21.83 -1.06 9.53
C SER A 57 22.12 -2.52 9.19
N GLY A 58 22.16 -2.89 7.89
CA GLY A 58 22.38 -4.26 7.44
C GLY A 58 21.26 -5.25 7.83
N LEU A 59 20.17 -4.74 8.42
CA LEU A 59 19.05 -5.54 8.90
C LEU A 59 18.30 -6.19 7.74
N GLY A 60 17.89 -7.44 7.95
CA GLY A 60 17.03 -8.14 7.01
C GLY A 60 15.61 -7.56 7.00
N ALA A 61 14.87 -7.75 5.90
CA ALA A 61 13.49 -7.28 5.78
C ALA A 61 12.59 -7.75 6.96
N VAL A 62 12.83 -8.95 7.48
CA VAL A 62 12.11 -9.52 8.63
C VAL A 62 12.34 -8.71 9.91
N GLU A 63 13.57 -8.28 10.17
CA GLU A 63 13.91 -7.53 11.37
C GLU A 63 13.30 -6.13 11.34
N VAL A 64 13.33 -5.47 10.18
CA VAL A 64 12.67 -4.18 9.95
C VAL A 64 11.16 -4.29 10.20
N VAL A 65 10.52 -5.32 9.65
CA VAL A 65 9.08 -5.56 9.87
C VAL A 65 8.78 -5.79 11.34
N SER A 66 9.60 -6.57 12.06
CA SER A 66 9.40 -6.81 13.49
C SER A 66 9.55 -5.55 14.34
N GLN A 67 10.50 -4.66 14.00
CA GLN A 67 10.73 -3.42 14.75
C GLN A 67 9.58 -2.42 14.58
N VAL A 68 8.87 -2.46 13.46
CA VAL A 68 7.73 -1.57 13.18
C VAL A 68 6.41 -2.17 13.66
N SER A 69 6.14 -3.44 13.34
CA SER A 69 4.85 -4.07 13.63
C SER A 69 4.58 -4.24 15.12
N LYS A 70 5.60 -4.62 15.91
CA LYS A 70 5.44 -4.88 17.34
C LYS A 70 4.96 -3.66 18.14
N PRO A 71 5.63 -2.49 18.12
CA PRO A 71 5.17 -1.34 18.89
C PRO A 71 3.80 -0.82 18.43
N LEU A 72 3.44 -0.96 17.14
CA LEU A 72 2.12 -0.58 16.64
C LEU A 72 1.03 -1.53 17.16
N ALA A 73 1.32 -2.83 17.20
CA ALA A 73 0.42 -3.82 17.78
C ALA A 73 0.22 -3.60 19.29
N ASP A 74 1.27 -3.24 20.04
CA ASP A 74 1.20 -2.95 21.48
C ASP A 74 0.22 -1.81 21.83
N ILE A 75 -0.05 -0.92 20.87
CA ILE A 75 -1.00 0.19 21.01
C ILE A 75 -2.27 0.02 20.16
N ASN A 76 -2.53 -1.17 19.63
CA ASN A 76 -3.68 -1.53 18.79
C ASN A 76 -3.84 -0.67 17.52
N VAL A 77 -2.72 -0.26 16.90
CA VAL A 77 -2.74 0.38 15.58
C VAL A 77 -2.67 -0.70 14.51
N SER A 78 -3.65 -0.71 13.60
CA SER A 78 -3.64 -1.59 12.44
C SER A 78 -2.68 -1.06 11.37
N ILE A 79 -1.95 -1.98 10.74
CA ILE A 79 -1.09 -1.76 9.56
C ILE A 79 -1.44 -2.75 8.47
#